data_AF-A0A3S1AGI8-F1
#
_entry.id   AF-A0A3S1AGI8-F1
#
_cell.length_a   1.000
_cell.length_b   1.000
_cell.length_c   1.000
_cell.angle_alpha   90.00
_cell.angle_beta   90.00
_cell.angle_gamma   90.00
#
_symmetry.space_group_name_H-M   'P 1'
#
loop_
_entity.id
_entity.type
_entity.pdbx_description
1 polymer ?
#
loop_
_entity_poly.entity_id
_entity_poly.type
_entity_poly.pdbx_seq_one_letter_code
_entity_poly.pdbx_strand_id
1 'polypeptide(L)'
;MLNCLLDIGVENTDAVKESLVSCASAICDCRPRFWSMVTEDIVKQCSGSLTQINDIPRLYRRTNKEVPNKPSAYLAGVMKPLNRFCEEHAASLSVVQKEEFLSHVFSALAHQFCEVTSEVLVSTKKMEESLRRLKKARGADKEKEKGGGVTDSDKIRTQIIIDIENFNSQMQSLGLTVSDAEGHSKLIALSQDAKTDMTSAS
;
A
#
# COMPACT_ATOMS: atom_id res chain seq x y z
N MET A 1 -38.01 10.70 -31.24
CA MET A 1 -38.30 10.83 -29.80
C MET A 1 -39.26 11.99 -29.51
N LEU A 2 -39.05 13.19 -30.09
CA LEU A 2 -39.96 14.34 -29.92
C LEU A 2 -41.40 14.08 -30.40
N ASN A 3 -41.57 13.47 -31.58
CA ASN A 3 -42.90 13.18 -32.14
C ASN A 3 -43.70 12.16 -31.32
N CYS A 4 -43.03 11.27 -30.58
CA CYS A 4 -43.72 10.28 -29.74
C CYS A 4 -44.26 10.87 -28.43
N LEU A 5 -43.81 12.05 -27.98
CA LEU A 5 -44.27 12.68 -26.73
C LEU A 5 -45.54 13.52 -26.95
N LEU A 6 -45.67 14.12 -28.14
CA LEU A 6 -46.86 14.87 -28.54
C LEU A 6 -48.08 13.95 -28.77
N ASP A 7 -47.85 12.75 -29.31
CA ASP A 7 -48.91 11.74 -29.56
C ASP A 7 -49.58 11.20 -28.27
N ILE A 8 -49.00 11.46 -27.08
CA ILE A 8 -49.52 11.03 -25.76
C ILE A 8 -50.14 12.21 -24.98
N GLY A 9 -50.29 13.38 -25.60
CA GLY A 9 -50.94 14.55 -24.98
C GLY A 9 -50.07 15.34 -23.99
N VAL A 10 -48.74 15.20 -24.05
CA VAL A 10 -47.83 16.00 -23.21
C VAL A 10 -47.61 17.36 -23.86
N GLU A 11 -48.37 18.37 -23.43
CA GLU A 11 -48.30 19.73 -23.98
C GLU A 11 -47.05 20.51 -23.53
N ASN A 12 -46.43 20.12 -22.40
CA ASN A 12 -45.28 20.83 -21.83
C ASN A 12 -43.97 20.05 -22.01
N THR A 13 -43.57 19.84 -23.26
CA THR A 13 -42.32 19.14 -23.60
C THR A 13 -41.07 19.86 -23.08
N ASP A 14 -41.14 21.19 -22.90
CA ASP A 14 -40.02 21.99 -22.42
C ASP A 14 -39.77 21.76 -20.92
N ALA A 15 -40.81 21.75 -20.07
CA ALA A 15 -40.64 21.44 -18.65
C ALA A 15 -40.14 20.01 -18.40
N VAL A 16 -40.58 19.05 -19.23
CA VAL A 16 -40.06 17.66 -19.17
C VAL A 16 -38.59 17.63 -19.55
N LYS A 17 -38.19 18.37 -20.59
CA LYS A 17 -36.79 18.47 -21.01
C LYS A 17 -35.92 19.12 -19.95
N GLU A 18 -36.37 20.23 -19.36
CA GLU A 18 -35.67 20.90 -18.26
C GLU A 18 -35.51 19.99 -17.03
N SER A 19 -36.57 19.25 -16.69
CA SER A 19 -36.53 18.29 -15.58
C SER A 19 -35.54 17.15 -15.87
N LEU A 20 -35.51 16.61 -17.08
CA LEU A 20 -34.56 15.56 -17.49
C LEU A 20 -33.11 16.07 -17.45
N VAL A 21 -32.85 17.29 -17.92
CA VAL A 21 -31.52 17.93 -17.86
C VAL A 21 -31.10 18.14 -16.41
N SER A 22 -32.01 18.63 -15.56
CA SER A 22 -31.77 18.81 -14.13
C SER A 22 -31.45 17.48 -13.42
N CYS A 23 -32.22 16.43 -13.69
CA CYS A 23 -31.94 15.08 -13.17
C CYS A 23 -30.60 14.54 -13.66
N ALA A 24 -30.28 14.70 -14.95
CA ALA A 24 -29.00 14.27 -15.51
C ALA A 24 -27.81 15.01 -14.88
N SER A 25 -27.95 16.32 -14.61
CA SER A 25 -26.96 17.11 -13.89
C SER A 25 -26.78 16.59 -12.47
N ALA A 26 -27.87 16.39 -11.72
CA ALA A 26 -27.82 15.90 -10.34
C ALA A 26 -27.15 14.52 -10.23
N ILE A 27 -27.37 13.64 -11.21
CA ILE A 27 -26.68 12.34 -11.29
C ILE A 27 -25.18 12.54 -11.56
N CYS A 28 -24.81 13.42 -12.50
CA CYS A 28 -23.41 13.75 -12.77
C CYS A 28 -22.70 14.32 -11.55
N ASP A 29 -23.40 15.14 -10.75
CA ASP A 29 -22.86 15.76 -9.54
C ASP A 29 -22.61 14.73 -8.41
N CYS A 30 -23.30 13.60 -8.44
CA CYS A 30 -23.06 12.49 -7.50
C CYS A 30 -21.82 11.65 -7.87
N ARG A 31 -21.35 11.72 -9.12
CA ARG A 31 -20.27 10.88 -9.64
C ARG A 31 -18.96 10.99 -8.84
N PRO A 32 -18.45 12.19 -8.50
CA PRO A 32 -17.21 12.31 -7.73
C PRO A 32 -17.32 11.67 -6.34
N ARG A 33 -18.48 11.82 -5.69
CA ARG A 33 -18.72 11.22 -4.37
C ARG A 33 -18.78 9.70 -4.44
N PHE A 34 -19.51 9.16 -5.42
CA PHE A 34 -19.56 7.71 -5.65
C PHE A 34 -18.15 7.16 -5.94
N TRP A 35 -17.38 7.86 -6.76
CA TRP A 35 -16.01 7.49 -7.09
C TRP A 35 -15.09 7.47 -5.87
N SER A 36 -15.19 8.49 -5.00
CA SER A 36 -14.46 8.53 -3.72
C SER A 36 -14.81 7.32 -2.85
N MET A 37 -16.10 7.01 -2.70
CA MET A 37 -16.56 5.87 -1.90
C MET A 37 -16.02 4.54 -2.41
N VAL A 38 -16.01 4.33 -3.74
CA VAL A 38 -15.44 3.12 -4.36
C VAL A 38 -13.94 3.03 -4.09
N THR A 39 -13.22 4.14 -4.27
CA THR A 39 -11.77 4.21 -4.06
C THR A 39 -11.42 3.93 -2.59
N GLU A 40 -12.10 4.57 -1.66
CA GLU A 40 -11.91 4.40 -0.21
C GLU A 40 -12.22 2.97 0.24
N ASP A 41 -13.25 2.32 -0.32
CA ASP A 41 -13.57 0.93 -0.01
C ASP A 41 -12.45 -0.03 -0.45
N ILE A 42 -11.93 0.16 -1.67
CA ILE A 42 -10.80 -0.64 -2.16
C ILE A 42 -9.54 -0.40 -1.32
N VAL A 43 -9.22 0.86 -1.00
CA VAL A 43 -8.12 1.20 -0.08
C VAL A 43 -8.29 0.44 1.23
N LYS A 44 -9.47 0.50 1.86
CA LYS A 44 -9.74 -0.18 3.13
C LYS A 44 -9.54 -1.69 3.06
N GLN A 45 -9.97 -2.34 1.97
CA GLN A 45 -9.78 -3.77 1.76
C GLN A 45 -8.29 -4.13 1.64
N CYS A 46 -7.53 -3.37 0.86
CA CYS A 46 -6.08 -3.55 0.68
C CYS A 46 -5.32 -3.30 2.00
N SER A 47 -5.65 -2.21 2.69
CA SER A 47 -5.08 -1.77 3.97
C SER A 47 -5.20 -2.81 5.08
N GLY A 48 -6.27 -3.62 5.08
CA GLY A 48 -6.47 -4.68 6.07
C GLY A 48 -5.34 -5.69 6.09
N SER A 49 -4.86 -6.11 4.91
CA SER A 49 -3.75 -7.08 4.80
C SER A 49 -2.40 -6.47 5.17
N LEU A 50 -2.22 -5.17 4.95
CA LEU A 50 -0.95 -4.46 5.19
C LEU A 50 -0.58 -4.42 6.69
N THR A 51 -1.56 -4.51 7.59
CA THR A 51 -1.34 -4.55 9.04
C THR A 51 -0.48 -5.74 9.52
N GLN A 52 -0.37 -6.81 8.72
CA GLN A 52 0.42 -8.01 9.02
C GLN A 52 1.95 -7.76 9.03
N ILE A 53 2.41 -6.58 8.59
CA ILE A 53 3.81 -6.14 8.78
C ILE A 53 4.22 -6.22 10.26
N ASN A 54 3.29 -5.96 11.18
CA ASN A 54 3.54 -6.04 12.62
C ASN A 54 3.93 -7.45 13.10
N ASP A 55 3.65 -8.49 12.31
CA ASP A 55 4.02 -9.86 12.64
C ASP A 55 5.47 -10.19 12.24
N ILE A 56 6.10 -9.42 11.34
CA ILE A 56 7.46 -9.67 10.84
C ILE A 56 8.48 -9.84 11.98
N PRO A 57 8.53 -8.97 13.02
CA PRO A 57 9.45 -9.17 14.14
C PRO A 57 9.27 -10.52 14.83
N ARG A 58 8.02 -10.95 15.03
CA ARG A 58 7.71 -12.23 15.66
C ARG A 58 8.15 -13.42 14.81
N LEU A 59 8.12 -13.29 13.49
CA LEU A 59 8.51 -14.36 12.56
C LEU A 59 10.01 -14.68 12.58
N TYR A 60 10.86 -13.70 12.86
CA TYR A 60 12.32 -13.87 12.80
C TYR A 60 12.97 -13.92 14.17
N ARG A 61 12.43 -13.20 15.15
CA ARG A 61 13.05 -13.05 16.46
C ARG A 61 13.14 -14.37 17.24
N ARG A 62 14.36 -14.74 17.61
CA ARG A 62 14.71 -15.98 18.32
C ARG A 62 14.19 -17.23 17.59
N THR A 63 14.14 -17.16 16.27
CA THR A 63 13.76 -18.29 15.42
C THR A 63 14.97 -18.77 14.62
N ASN A 64 15.01 -20.06 14.28
CA ASN A 64 16.01 -20.60 13.36
C ASN A 64 15.60 -20.41 11.88
N LYS A 65 14.71 -19.45 11.57
CA LYS A 65 14.35 -19.16 10.18
C LYS A 65 15.56 -18.65 9.41
N GLU A 66 15.63 -19.06 8.15
CA GLU A 66 16.61 -18.58 7.19
C GLU A 66 16.42 -17.08 6.90
N VAL A 67 17.44 -16.47 6.27
CA VAL A 67 17.37 -15.09 5.82
C VAL A 67 16.28 -14.97 4.73
N PRO A 68 15.37 -14.00 4.82
CA PRO A 68 14.31 -13.85 3.83
C PRO A 68 14.85 -13.58 2.44
N ASN A 69 14.20 -14.18 1.45
CA ASN A 69 14.52 -14.03 0.03
C ASN A 69 13.26 -13.91 -0.85
N LYS A 70 12.08 -13.82 -0.24
CA LYS A 70 10.78 -13.74 -0.90
C LYS A 70 9.89 -12.70 -0.23
N PRO A 71 8.99 -12.04 -0.99
CA PRO A 71 8.00 -11.15 -0.42
C PRO A 71 7.10 -11.86 0.58
N SER A 72 6.65 -11.12 1.59
CA SER A 72 5.69 -11.60 2.58
C SER A 72 4.35 -11.97 1.94
N ALA A 73 3.74 -13.05 2.43
CA ALA A 73 2.49 -13.56 1.88
C ALA A 73 1.32 -12.56 1.96
N TYR A 74 1.35 -11.62 2.92
CA TYR A 74 0.30 -10.62 3.07
C TYR A 74 0.20 -9.67 1.86
N LEU A 75 1.29 -9.46 1.11
CA LEU A 75 1.30 -8.58 -0.07
C LEU A 75 0.36 -9.08 -1.17
N ALA A 76 0.21 -10.40 -1.32
CA ALA A 76 -0.80 -10.98 -2.20
C ALA A 76 -2.22 -10.59 -1.77
N GLY A 77 -2.46 -10.50 -0.46
CA GLY A 77 -3.72 -10.02 0.11
C GLY A 77 -3.95 -8.53 -0.09
N VAL A 78 -2.88 -7.71 -0.09
CA VAL A 78 -2.95 -6.27 -0.40
C VAL A 78 -3.32 -6.06 -1.87
N MET A 79 -2.74 -6.83 -2.79
CA MET A 79 -2.97 -6.66 -4.24
C MET A 79 -4.29 -7.26 -4.74
N LYS A 80 -4.84 -8.25 -4.04
CA LYS A 80 -6.01 -9.01 -4.50
C LYS A 80 -7.26 -8.15 -4.77
N PRO A 81 -7.70 -7.24 -3.87
CA PRO A 81 -8.87 -6.38 -4.15
C PRO A 81 -8.63 -5.45 -5.33
N LEU A 82 -7.41 -4.93 -5.45
CA LEU A 82 -7.01 -4.02 -6.53
C LEU A 82 -7.05 -4.69 -7.90
N ASN A 83 -6.41 -5.85 -8.03
CA ASN A 83 -6.37 -6.61 -9.28
C ASN A 83 -7.79 -7.02 -9.70
N ARG A 84 -8.58 -7.50 -8.74
CA ARG A 84 -9.98 -7.88 -8.98
C ARG A 84 -10.80 -6.70 -9.52
N PHE A 85 -10.68 -5.52 -8.90
CA PHE A 85 -11.39 -4.33 -9.36
C PHE A 85 -10.97 -3.93 -10.79
N CYS A 86 -9.67 -3.93 -11.07
CA CYS A 86 -9.17 -3.60 -12.41
C CYS A 86 -9.62 -4.61 -13.46
N GLU A 87 -9.71 -5.90 -13.13
CA GLU A 87 -10.20 -6.95 -14.03
C GLU A 87 -11.70 -6.84 -14.27
N GLU A 88 -12.51 -6.71 -13.21
CA GLU A 88 -13.98 -6.62 -13.30
C GLU A 88 -14.46 -5.37 -14.05
N HIS A 89 -13.69 -4.28 -14.01
CA HIS A 89 -14.07 -2.99 -14.59
C HIS A 89 -13.20 -2.55 -15.78
N ALA A 90 -12.37 -3.43 -16.34
CA ALA A 90 -11.45 -3.12 -17.43
C ALA A 90 -12.15 -2.50 -18.66
N ALA A 91 -13.38 -2.93 -18.97
CA ALA A 91 -14.16 -2.42 -20.10
C ALA A 91 -14.91 -1.11 -19.81
N SER A 92 -15.06 -0.75 -18.53
CA SER A 92 -15.86 0.40 -18.09
C SER A 92 -15.01 1.62 -17.73
N LEU A 93 -13.74 1.40 -17.32
CA LEU A 93 -12.82 2.46 -16.94
C LEU A 93 -12.04 2.95 -18.16
N SER A 94 -12.00 4.28 -18.34
CA SER A 94 -11.00 4.87 -19.23
C SER A 94 -9.60 4.69 -18.65
N VAL A 95 -8.57 4.81 -19.50
CA VAL A 95 -7.17 4.74 -19.08
C VAL A 95 -6.89 5.78 -17.98
N VAL A 96 -7.35 7.01 -18.18
CA VAL A 96 -7.17 8.11 -17.21
C VAL A 96 -7.85 7.80 -15.88
N GLN A 97 -9.09 7.29 -15.90
CA GLN A 97 -9.79 6.92 -14.65
C GLN A 97 -9.07 5.79 -13.92
N LYS A 98 -8.53 4.82 -14.66
CA LYS A 98 -7.75 3.73 -14.07
C LYS A 98 -6.47 4.26 -13.43
N GLU A 99 -5.73 5.13 -14.10
CA GLU A 99 -4.51 5.75 -13.58
C GLU A 99 -4.78 6.59 -12.33
N GLU A 100 -5.79 7.46 -12.36
CA GLU A 100 -6.21 8.27 -11.19
C GLU A 100 -6.61 7.39 -10.00
N PHE A 101 -7.40 6.34 -10.26
CA PHE A 101 -7.79 5.37 -9.23
C PHE A 101 -6.58 4.68 -8.61
N LEU A 102 -5.71 4.11 -9.45
CA LEU A 102 -4.52 3.41 -8.99
C LEU A 102 -3.60 4.36 -8.22
N SER A 103 -3.37 5.58 -8.72
CA SER A 103 -2.56 6.61 -8.06
C SER A 103 -3.08 6.91 -6.64
N HIS A 104 -4.39 7.10 -6.48
CA HIS A 104 -4.99 7.34 -5.16
C HIS A 104 -4.80 6.12 -4.24
N VAL A 105 -5.13 4.91 -4.73
CA VAL A 105 -4.99 3.69 -3.93
C VAL A 105 -3.55 3.48 -3.48
N PHE A 106 -2.58 3.58 -4.38
CA PHE A 106 -1.17 3.41 -4.06
C PHE A 106 -0.63 4.50 -3.15
N SER A 107 -1.09 5.75 -3.27
CA SER A 107 -0.72 6.82 -2.34
C SER A 107 -1.17 6.52 -0.91
N ALA A 108 -2.43 6.10 -0.76
CA ALA A 108 -2.98 5.74 0.55
C ALA A 108 -2.25 4.53 1.16
N LEU A 109 -1.98 3.51 0.35
CA LEU A 109 -1.23 2.32 0.79
C LEU A 109 0.23 2.67 1.12
N ALA A 110 0.89 3.52 0.33
CA ALA A 110 2.26 3.94 0.59
C ALA A 110 2.38 4.70 1.91
N HIS A 111 1.44 5.59 2.22
CA HIS A 111 1.38 6.27 3.51
C HIS A 111 1.24 5.28 4.68
N GLN A 112 0.26 4.38 4.62
CA GLN A 112 0.08 3.38 5.67
C GLN A 112 1.28 2.43 5.79
N PHE A 113 1.87 2.03 4.66
CA PHE A 113 3.05 1.16 4.64
C PHE A 113 4.23 1.87 5.31
N CYS A 114 4.43 3.15 5.01
CA CYS A 114 5.46 3.98 5.62
C CYS A 114 5.26 4.09 7.15
N GLU A 115 4.04 4.36 7.61
CA GLU A 115 3.73 4.46 9.04
C GLU A 115 4.04 3.16 9.78
N VAL A 116 3.43 2.05 9.36
CA VAL A 116 3.56 0.76 10.04
C VAL A 116 5.01 0.24 9.98
N THR A 117 5.70 0.43 8.85
CA THR A 117 7.10 0.03 8.71
C THR A 117 8.02 0.84 9.61
N SER A 118 7.82 2.15 9.68
CA SER A 118 8.59 3.04 10.55
C SER A 118 8.48 2.60 12.01
N GLU A 119 7.26 2.29 12.48
CA GLU A 119 7.03 1.78 13.84
C GLU A 119 7.78 0.46 14.10
N VAL A 120 7.72 -0.48 13.16
CA VAL A 120 8.42 -1.76 13.27
C VAL A 120 9.94 -1.59 13.28
N LEU A 121 10.49 -0.73 12.41
CA LEU A 121 11.94 -0.47 12.35
C LEU A 121 12.43 0.24 13.62
N VAL A 122 11.71 1.26 14.11
CA VAL A 122 12.05 1.98 15.34
C VAL A 122 12.03 1.05 16.55
N SER A 123 11.00 0.21 16.67
CA SER A 123 10.90 -0.75 17.78
C SER A 123 12.01 -1.82 17.72
N THR A 124 12.35 -2.29 16.51
CA THR A 124 13.46 -3.23 16.29
C THR A 124 14.80 -2.61 16.69
N LYS A 125 15.07 -1.36 16.29
CA LYS A 125 16.30 -0.61 16.64
C LYS A 125 16.44 -0.42 18.15
N LYS A 126 15.40 0.05 18.83
CA LYS A 126 15.40 0.21 20.30
C LYS A 126 15.70 -1.10 21.03
N MET A 127 15.17 -2.21 20.52
CA MET A 127 15.39 -3.52 21.10
C MET A 127 16.84 -3.99 20.91
N GLU A 128 17.39 -3.80 19.72
CA GLU A 128 18.78 -4.12 19.39
C GLU A 128 19.76 -3.36 20.29
N GLU A 129 19.54 -2.06 20.46
CA GLU A 129 20.37 -1.20 21.34
C GLU A 129 20.31 -1.66 22.81
N SER A 130 19.13 -2.03 23.30
CA SER A 130 18.94 -2.58 24.65
C SER A 130 19.73 -3.88 24.84
N LEU A 131 19.66 -4.80 23.88
CA LEU A 131 20.42 -6.05 23.89
C LEU A 131 21.93 -5.79 23.83
N ARG A 132 22.39 -4.85 22.99
CA ARG A 132 23.80 -4.47 22.89
C ARG A 132 24.32 -3.92 24.21
N ARG A 133 23.57 -3.02 24.86
CA ARG A 133 23.92 -2.46 26.17
C ARG A 133 23.97 -3.54 27.26
N LEU A 134 23.03 -4.49 27.24
CA LEU A 134 23.02 -5.61 28.18
C LEU A 134 24.22 -6.55 27.99
N LYS A 135 24.56 -6.92 26.76
CA LYS A 135 25.75 -7.72 26.44
C LYS A 135 27.04 -7.04 26.94
N LYS A 136 27.17 -5.74 26.68
CA LYS A 136 28.30 -4.92 27.15
C LYS A 136 28.40 -4.88 28.68
N ALA A 137 27.27 -4.71 29.37
CA ALA A 137 27.24 -4.70 30.84
C ALA A 137 27.62 -6.05 31.48
N ARG A 138 27.37 -7.17 30.77
CA ARG A 138 27.73 -8.52 31.22
C ARG A 138 29.17 -8.92 30.90
N GLY A 139 29.97 -8.03 30.30
CA GLY A 139 31.35 -8.33 29.90
C GLY A 139 31.48 -9.37 28.78
N ALA A 140 30.37 -9.68 28.10
CA ALA A 140 30.32 -10.65 26.99
C ALA A 140 30.89 -10.10 25.67
N ASP A 141 31.44 -8.87 25.69
CA ASP A 141 31.98 -8.16 24.52
C ASP A 141 33.23 -8.84 23.90
N LYS A 142 33.86 -9.76 24.64
CA LYS A 142 35.06 -10.51 24.20
C LYS A 142 34.75 -11.83 23.49
N GLU A 143 33.52 -12.32 23.54
CA GLU A 143 33.07 -13.28 22.54
C GLU A 143 32.76 -12.47 21.28
N LYS A 144 33.83 -12.15 20.52
CA LYS A 144 33.69 -11.91 19.07
C LYS A 144 32.71 -12.96 18.58
N GLU A 145 31.60 -12.52 17.99
CA GLU A 145 30.65 -13.38 17.30
C GLU A 145 31.45 -14.36 16.43
N LYS A 146 31.65 -15.58 16.93
CA LYS A 146 32.29 -16.66 16.18
C LYS A 146 31.39 -17.16 15.04
N GLY A 147 30.23 -16.54 14.86
CA GLY A 147 29.50 -16.52 13.61
C GLY A 147 29.09 -15.08 13.33
N GLY A 148 29.81 -14.40 12.43
CA GLY A 148 29.36 -13.17 11.78
C GLY A 148 28.17 -13.46 10.87
N GLY A 149 27.08 -13.91 11.49
CA GLY A 149 25.85 -14.30 10.84
C GLY A 149 24.81 -13.20 10.98
N VAL A 150 23.94 -13.10 9.98
CA VAL A 150 22.81 -12.16 9.92
C VAL A 150 21.99 -12.23 11.21
N THR A 151 21.87 -11.09 11.92
CA THR A 151 21.12 -11.02 13.18
C THR A 151 19.61 -11.10 12.95
N ASP A 152 18.83 -11.33 14.01
CA ASP A 152 17.37 -11.27 13.92
C ASP A 152 16.88 -9.91 13.41
N SER A 153 17.52 -8.82 13.86
CA SER A 153 17.21 -7.46 13.41
C SER A 153 17.50 -7.29 11.92
N ASP A 154 18.59 -7.87 11.42
CA ASP A 154 18.95 -7.83 10.00
C ASP A 154 17.97 -8.63 9.15
N LYS A 155 17.49 -9.79 9.63
CA LYS A 155 16.43 -10.54 8.93
C LYS A 155 15.13 -9.73 8.84
N ILE A 156 14.75 -9.03 9.91
CA ILE A 156 13.56 -8.16 9.93
C ILE A 156 13.71 -7.02 8.90
N ARG A 157 14.84 -6.31 8.92
CA ARG A 157 15.14 -5.24 7.94
C ARG A 157 15.14 -5.78 6.51
N THR A 158 15.76 -6.95 6.29
CA THR A 158 15.81 -7.60 4.98
C THR A 158 14.40 -7.92 4.46
N GLN A 159 13.51 -8.46 5.30
CA GLN A 159 12.13 -8.74 4.90
C GLN A 159 11.40 -7.46 4.49
N ILE A 160 11.53 -6.40 5.29
CA ILE A 160 10.91 -5.10 5.01
C ILE A 160 11.39 -4.52 3.68
N ILE A 161 12.70 -4.59 3.40
CA ILE A 161 13.28 -4.13 2.13
C ILE A 161 12.67 -4.91 0.96
N ILE A 162 12.62 -6.24 1.04
CA ILE A 162 12.02 -7.10 0.00
C ILE A 162 10.54 -6.75 -0.21
N ASP A 163 9.81 -6.49 0.87
CA ASP A 163 8.38 -6.18 0.81
C ASP A 163 8.13 -4.81 0.15
N ILE A 164 8.96 -3.81 0.44
CA ILE A 164 8.92 -2.49 -0.22
C ILE A 164 9.28 -2.60 -1.70
N GLU A 165 10.32 -3.35 -2.05
CA GLU A 165 10.72 -3.58 -3.44
C GLU A 165 9.62 -4.29 -4.22
N ASN A 166 8.95 -5.28 -3.60
CA ASN A 166 7.82 -5.96 -4.23
C ASN A 166 6.65 -5.00 -4.45
N PHE A 167 6.29 -4.19 -3.46
CA PHE A 167 5.22 -3.20 -3.58
C PHE A 167 5.49 -2.20 -4.72
N ASN A 168 6.71 -1.68 -4.83
CA ASN A 168 7.12 -0.83 -5.95
C ASN A 168 7.02 -1.58 -7.29
N SER A 169 7.46 -2.84 -7.34
CA SER A 169 7.38 -3.66 -8.57
C SER A 169 5.93 -3.87 -9.01
N GLN A 170 5.01 -4.08 -8.06
CA GLN A 170 3.58 -4.23 -8.33
C GLN A 170 2.97 -2.92 -8.87
N MET A 171 3.31 -1.79 -8.27
CA MET A 171 2.89 -0.47 -8.74
C MET A 171 3.32 -0.22 -10.19
N GLN A 172 4.59 -0.50 -10.50
CA GLN A 172 5.14 -0.36 -11.85
C GLN A 172 4.47 -1.31 -12.86
N SER A 173 4.15 -2.54 -12.45
CA SER A 173 3.45 -3.50 -13.32
C SER A 173 2.04 -3.05 -13.73
N LEU A 174 1.44 -2.17 -12.93
CA LEU A 174 0.12 -1.57 -13.19
C LEU A 174 0.21 -0.24 -13.97
N GLY A 175 1.41 0.15 -14.40
CA GLY A 175 1.64 1.34 -15.24
C GLY A 175 1.93 2.63 -14.47
N LEU A 176 2.07 2.56 -13.14
CA LEU A 176 2.38 3.73 -12.31
C LEU A 176 3.88 3.91 -12.10
N THR A 177 4.29 5.16 -11.90
CA THR A 177 5.64 5.57 -11.54
C THR A 177 5.70 6.10 -10.10
N VAL A 178 6.93 6.29 -9.60
CA VAL A 178 7.17 6.80 -8.23
C VAL A 178 6.54 8.18 -7.99
N SER A 179 6.45 9.03 -9.03
CA SER A 179 5.83 10.35 -8.92
C SER A 179 4.31 10.29 -8.81
N ASP A 180 3.70 9.17 -9.20
CA ASP A 180 2.25 9.05 -9.28
C ASP A 180 1.63 8.64 -7.93
N ALA A 181 2.45 8.26 -6.94
CA ALA A 181 1.98 7.87 -5.61
C ALA A 181 2.64 8.74 -4.53
N GLU A 182 1.83 9.59 -3.87
CA GLU A 182 2.28 10.38 -2.74
C GLU A 182 2.76 9.46 -1.60
N GLY A 183 3.84 9.84 -0.92
CA GLY A 183 4.43 9.03 0.15
C GLY A 183 5.35 7.90 -0.32
N HIS A 184 5.35 7.55 -1.61
CA HIS A 184 6.19 6.49 -2.15
C HIS A 184 7.70 6.80 -2.00
N SER A 185 8.10 8.07 -2.18
CA SER A 185 9.49 8.50 -1.95
C SER A 185 9.97 8.29 -0.51
N LYS A 186 9.08 8.50 0.47
CA LYS A 186 9.38 8.24 1.89
C LYS A 186 9.53 6.74 2.14
N LEU A 187 8.70 5.90 1.52
CA LEU A 187 8.80 4.45 1.64
C LEU A 187 10.11 3.91 1.05
N ILE A 188 10.56 4.45 -0.09
CA ILE A 188 11.88 4.13 -0.65
C ILE A 188 13.00 4.56 0.30
N ALA A 189 12.92 5.76 0.87
CA ALA A 189 13.91 6.25 1.82
C ALA A 189 14.02 5.33 3.06
N LEU A 190 12.89 4.85 3.59
CA LEU A 190 12.89 3.88 4.70
C LEU A 190 13.63 2.58 4.36
N SER A 191 13.48 2.08 3.13
CA SER A 191 14.22 0.90 2.66
C SER A 191 15.74 1.16 2.57
N GLN A 192 16.13 2.35 2.09
CA GLN A 192 17.53 2.77 2.03
C GLN A 192 18.16 2.95 3.41
N ASP A 193 17.43 3.56 4.34
CA ASP A 193 17.84 3.72 5.74
C ASP A 193 18.00 2.37 6.43
N ALA A 194 17.04 1.45 6.24
CA ALA A 194 17.12 0.09 6.77
C ALA A 194 18.35 -0.67 6.23
N LYS A 195 18.67 -0.51 4.94
CA LYS A 195 19.87 -1.09 4.32
C LYS A 195 21.15 -0.51 4.92
N THR A 196 21.18 0.79 5.17
CA THR A 196 22.34 1.49 5.77
C THR A 196 22.57 1.05 7.21
N ASP A 197 21.49 0.92 8.01
CA ASP A 197 21.53 0.44 9.40
C ASP A 197 22.12 -0.98 9.50
N MET A 198 21.88 -1.86 8.52
CA MET A 198 22.50 -3.20 8.48
C MET A 198 24.01 -3.14 8.22
N THR A 199 24.44 -2.26 7.29
CA THR A 199 25.86 -2.14 6.92
C THR A 199 26.71 -1.42 7.97
N SER A 200 26.10 -0.53 8.77
CA SER A 200 26.79 0.24 9.81
C SER A 200 26.90 -0.49 11.15
N ALA A 201 26.19 -1.62 11.31
CA ALA A 201 26.25 -2.50 12.46
C ALA A 201 27.24 -3.67 12.30
N SER A 202 27.83 -3.85 11.10
CA SER A 202 28.86 -4.85 10.77
C SER A 202 30.27 -4.30 10.96
#